data_AF-A0AAX2I4S9-F1
#
_entry.id   AF-A0AAX2I4S9-F1
#
_cell.length_a   1.000
_cell.length_b   1.000
_cell.length_c   1.000
_cell.angle_alpha   90.00
_cell.angle_beta   90.00
_cell.angle_gamma   90.00
#
_symmetry.space_group_name_H-M   'P 1'
#
loop_
_entity.id
_entity.type
_entity.pdbx_description
1 polymer ?
#
loop_
_entity_poly.entity_id
_entity_poly.type
_entity_poly.pdbx_seq_one_letter_code
_entity_poly.pdbx_strand_id
1 'polypeptide(L)'
;MTPSDTPIMPPDSPRRIIGRHFTQRQLQQLTLSEVYFIQCTFTDISFAEIAVRNIHFESCHFTHLRLDGGRVENCSFRFCKFNDVSAQGVSILNTSCIEVQWQGCYLTGCLIERWLLTSCQLDDAQLQDIQLNYWTVQDTPMTHLTMSDSKMQDSSWHGCTIQQSVWKNSELIRQVMGSCVLKECQYQAIQSDTVVWSQCQLEQVDFRHQPLENSNFHKSTLTQCGFSDANLAAALFSEATLEGCDFNMAQLAAAQFVDATLRDCNFDTADLQNASLLRANLTRCHLTQVNLTKADLRSCMLSESSLQASKLSKTRIHGAQIPTLDTPLQMPDPLLSQIDNWYGHHQPGPKNNPKFPSIPSGASRYV
;
A
#
# COMPACT_ATOMS: atom_id res chain seq x y z
N MET A 1 51.14 -19.39 43.19
CA MET A 1 50.18 -18.69 42.32
C MET A 1 48.95 -19.58 42.19
N THR A 2 47.95 -19.35 43.02
CA THR A 2 46.60 -19.89 42.83
C THR A 2 45.76 -18.76 42.23
N PRO A 3 44.98 -19.01 41.15
CA PRO A 3 44.11 -17.98 40.61
C PRO A 3 42.96 -17.73 41.59
N SER A 4 42.67 -16.45 41.82
CA SER A 4 41.52 -16.01 42.60
C SER A 4 40.24 -16.31 41.82
N ASP A 5 39.52 -17.35 42.23
CA ASP A 5 38.10 -17.53 41.90
C ASP A 5 37.29 -16.46 42.65
N THR A 6 37.31 -15.23 42.14
CA THR A 6 36.23 -14.28 42.44
C THR A 6 35.02 -14.72 41.63
N PRO A 7 33.93 -15.19 42.28
CA PRO A 7 32.73 -15.56 41.54
C PRO A 7 32.22 -14.33 40.81
N ILE A 8 32.03 -14.47 39.49
CA ILE A 8 31.33 -13.50 38.67
C ILE A 8 29.92 -13.39 39.27
N MET A 9 29.65 -12.26 39.95
CA MET A 9 28.29 -11.96 40.40
C MET A 9 27.39 -11.99 39.17
N PRO A 10 26.28 -12.76 39.16
CA PRO A 10 25.29 -12.63 38.11
C PRO A 10 24.83 -11.16 38.08
N PRO A 11 24.56 -10.57 36.89
CA PRO A 11 24.07 -9.20 36.81
C PRO A 11 22.84 -9.07 37.73
N ASP A 12 22.80 -7.98 38.49
CA ASP A 12 21.67 -7.69 39.39
C ASP A 12 20.37 -7.90 38.63
N SER A 13 19.48 -8.72 39.19
CA SER A 13 18.21 -9.03 38.53
C SER A 13 17.46 -7.72 38.27
N PRO A 14 16.84 -7.55 37.08
CA PRO A 14 16.17 -6.30 36.74
C PRO A 14 15.18 -5.88 37.82
N ARG A 15 15.15 -4.58 38.13
CA ARG A 15 14.28 -4.07 39.20
C ARG A 15 12.82 -4.21 38.77
N ARG A 16 12.04 -5.00 39.51
CA ARG A 16 10.60 -5.18 39.26
C ARG A 16 9.77 -4.23 40.13
N ILE A 17 8.84 -3.51 39.51
CA ILE A 17 7.88 -2.63 40.16
C ILE A 17 6.48 -3.11 39.77
N ILE A 18 5.66 -3.45 40.77
CA ILE A 18 4.39 -4.14 40.56
C ILE A 18 3.26 -3.35 41.23
N GLY A 19 2.15 -3.16 40.52
CA GLY A 19 0.90 -2.64 41.08
C GLY A 19 0.97 -1.20 41.60
N ARG A 20 1.92 -0.39 41.11
CA ARG A 20 2.11 0.99 41.57
C ARG A 20 1.33 1.98 40.71
N HIS A 21 0.84 3.03 41.36
CA HIS A 21 0.17 4.16 40.72
C HIS A 21 1.07 5.39 40.79
N PHE A 22 1.40 5.96 39.64
CA PHE A 22 2.15 7.19 39.51
C PHE A 22 1.23 8.27 38.94
N THR A 23 1.04 9.36 39.68
CA THR A 23 0.11 10.41 39.32
C THR A 23 0.72 11.80 39.45
N GLN A 24 0.31 12.73 38.58
CA GLN A 24 0.55 14.18 38.70
C GLN A 24 2.02 14.54 38.89
N ARG A 25 2.88 14.06 37.98
CA ARG A 25 4.32 14.29 38.08
C ARG A 25 4.84 15.11 36.91
N GLN A 26 5.79 15.98 37.21
CA GLN A 26 6.60 16.69 36.24
C GLN A 26 8.05 16.29 36.54
N LEU A 27 8.66 15.58 35.62
CA LEU A 27 9.98 14.97 35.81
C LEU A 27 10.91 15.51 34.73
N GLN A 28 12.12 15.90 35.11
CA GLN A 28 13.12 16.45 34.19
C GLN A 28 14.42 15.66 34.32
N GLN A 29 15.06 15.37 33.17
CA GLN A 29 16.35 14.67 33.11
C GLN A 29 16.34 13.30 33.81
N LEU A 30 15.19 12.63 33.84
CA LEU A 30 15.08 11.32 34.46
C LEU A 30 15.85 10.30 33.61
N THR A 31 16.83 9.66 34.24
CA THR A 31 17.51 8.48 33.67
C THR A 31 17.02 7.22 34.35
N LEU A 32 16.61 6.23 33.57
CA LEU A 32 16.14 4.94 34.09
C LEU A 32 16.56 3.80 33.17
N SER A 33 17.07 2.71 33.76
CA SER A 33 17.49 1.53 33.01
C SER A 33 17.21 0.24 33.74
N GLU A 34 17.00 -0.84 33.00
CA GLU A 34 16.87 -2.21 33.54
C GLU A 34 15.71 -2.36 34.54
N VAL A 35 14.54 -1.84 34.17
CA VAL A 35 13.33 -1.85 35.02
C VAL A 35 12.18 -2.55 34.34
N TYR A 36 11.46 -3.35 35.11
CA TYR A 36 10.24 -4.04 34.70
C TYR A 36 9.06 -3.47 35.49
N PHE A 37 8.13 -2.82 34.81
CA PHE A 37 6.87 -2.38 35.37
C PHE A 37 5.77 -3.37 35.01
N ILE A 38 5.06 -3.84 36.02
CA ILE A 38 3.99 -4.83 35.85
C ILE A 38 2.74 -4.29 36.52
N GLN A 39 1.63 -4.24 35.79
CA GLN A 39 0.33 -3.79 36.31
C GLN A 39 0.39 -2.40 36.99
N CYS A 40 1.25 -1.52 36.47
CA CYS A 40 1.40 -0.16 36.98
C CYS A 40 0.52 0.81 36.19
N THR A 41 0.18 1.95 36.82
CA THR A 41 -0.53 3.04 36.13
C THR A 41 0.28 4.32 36.19
N PHE A 42 0.23 5.08 35.10
CA PHE A 42 0.91 6.35 34.91
C PHE A 42 -0.14 7.35 34.41
N THR A 43 -0.47 8.35 35.23
CA THR A 43 -1.54 9.30 34.92
C THR A 43 -1.08 10.73 35.14
N ASP A 44 -1.31 11.60 34.16
CA ASP A 44 -0.93 13.02 34.23
C ASP A 44 0.57 13.18 34.54
N ILE A 45 1.40 12.56 33.72
CA ILE A 45 2.86 12.60 33.87
C ILE A 45 3.47 13.29 32.67
N SER A 46 4.34 14.26 32.95
CA SER A 46 5.21 14.86 31.94
C SER A 46 6.67 14.52 32.26
N PHE A 47 7.39 14.13 31.21
CA PHE A 47 8.83 13.96 31.25
C PHE A 47 9.48 14.91 30.25
N ALA A 48 10.42 15.73 30.73
CA ALA A 48 11.30 16.54 29.91
C ALA A 48 12.71 15.92 29.92
N GLU A 49 13.32 15.78 28.74
CA GLU A 49 14.68 15.23 28.56
C GLU A 49 14.85 13.85 29.18
N ILE A 50 13.93 12.93 28.89
CA ILE A 50 13.97 11.58 29.45
C ILE A 50 15.10 10.75 28.82
N ALA A 51 15.77 9.92 29.60
CA ALA A 51 16.70 8.92 29.09
C ALA A 51 16.33 7.55 29.66
N VAL A 52 15.49 6.81 28.94
CA VAL A 52 15.07 5.46 29.34
C VAL A 52 15.64 4.42 28.41
N ARG A 53 16.21 3.36 28.99
CA ARG A 53 16.79 2.26 28.23
C ARG A 53 16.46 0.91 28.83
N ASN A 54 16.17 -0.09 28.00
CA ASN A 54 15.93 -1.47 28.46
C ASN A 54 14.82 -1.52 29.54
N ILE A 55 13.69 -0.88 29.24
CA ILE A 55 12.52 -0.87 30.14
C ILE A 55 11.41 -1.74 29.57
N HIS A 56 10.84 -2.56 30.42
CA HIS A 56 9.77 -3.49 30.05
C HIS A 56 8.51 -3.13 30.81
N PHE A 57 7.41 -2.95 30.08
CA PHE A 57 6.09 -2.70 30.62
C PHE A 57 5.14 -3.84 30.27
N GLU A 58 4.49 -4.40 31.27
CA GLU A 58 3.52 -5.47 31.11
C GLU A 58 2.22 -5.09 31.81
N SER A 59 1.09 -5.16 31.08
CA SER A 59 -0.24 -4.84 31.61
C SER A 59 -0.35 -3.46 32.26
N CYS A 60 0.45 -2.50 31.79
CA CYS A 60 0.49 -1.14 32.33
C CYS A 60 -0.47 -0.19 31.60
N HIS A 61 -0.92 0.84 32.29
CA HIS A 61 -1.84 1.84 31.76
C HIS A 61 -1.23 3.23 31.83
N PHE A 62 -1.30 3.96 30.72
CA PHE A 62 -0.79 5.32 30.59
C PHE A 62 -1.93 6.22 30.15
N THR A 63 -2.14 7.32 30.87
CA THR A 63 -3.17 8.31 30.58
C THR A 63 -2.58 9.70 30.71
N HIS A 64 -2.74 10.55 29.67
CA HIS A 64 -2.17 11.91 29.64
C HIS A 64 -0.66 11.90 29.89
N LEU A 65 0.07 11.11 29.12
CA LEU A 65 1.53 11.04 29.19
C LEU A 65 2.13 12.02 28.18
N ARG A 66 3.00 12.92 28.66
CA ARG A 66 3.72 13.88 27.80
C ARG A 66 5.22 13.63 27.86
N LEU A 67 5.84 13.46 26.72
CA LEU A 67 7.29 13.37 26.57
C LEU A 67 7.79 14.57 25.75
N ASP A 68 8.77 15.30 26.26
CA ASP A 68 9.38 16.44 25.57
C ASP A 68 10.90 16.27 25.57
N GLY A 69 11.46 15.99 24.40
CA GLY A 69 12.87 15.68 24.23
C GLY A 69 13.31 14.36 24.88
N GLY A 70 14.56 13.99 24.63
CA GLY A 70 15.17 12.79 25.17
C GLY A 70 15.05 11.54 24.29
N ARG A 71 15.28 10.37 24.91
CA ARG A 71 15.48 9.09 24.26
C ARG A 71 14.77 7.95 25.00
N VAL A 72 14.02 7.15 24.23
CA VAL A 72 13.41 5.89 24.64
C VAL A 72 14.05 4.79 23.81
N GLU A 73 14.86 3.93 24.42
CA GLU A 73 15.66 2.95 23.69
C GLU A 73 15.46 1.52 24.22
N ASN A 74 15.28 0.57 23.31
CA ASN A 74 15.16 -0.86 23.63
C ASN A 74 14.05 -1.15 24.66
N CYS A 75 12.93 -0.45 24.55
CA CYS A 75 11.80 -0.62 25.45
C CYS A 75 10.78 -1.60 24.86
N SER A 76 10.04 -2.31 25.71
CA SER A 76 8.96 -3.19 25.27
C SER A 76 7.68 -2.94 26.05
N PHE A 77 6.55 -2.99 25.35
CA PHE A 77 5.22 -2.84 25.92
C PHE A 77 4.38 -4.07 25.55
N ARG A 78 3.82 -4.75 26.55
CA ARG A 78 2.96 -5.93 26.36
C ARG A 78 1.65 -5.74 27.10
N PHE A 79 0.54 -5.98 26.42
CA PHE A 79 -0.81 -5.87 27.02
C PHE A 79 -1.07 -4.49 27.66
N CYS A 80 -0.39 -3.45 27.17
CA CYS A 80 -0.46 -2.11 27.75
C CYS A 80 -1.56 -1.28 27.09
N LYS A 81 -1.99 -0.22 27.76
CA LYS A 81 -2.94 0.75 27.21
C LYS A 81 -2.38 2.15 27.31
N PHE A 82 -2.49 2.89 26.21
CA PHE A 82 -2.11 4.28 26.09
C PHE A 82 -3.33 5.08 25.69
N ASN A 83 -3.70 6.04 26.53
CA ASN A 83 -4.78 6.98 26.28
C ASN A 83 -4.23 8.39 26.34
N ASP A 84 -4.28 9.11 25.23
CA ASP A 84 -3.77 10.48 25.10
C ASP A 84 -2.29 10.59 25.51
N VAL A 85 -1.42 10.14 24.61
CA VAL A 85 0.03 10.27 24.75
C VAL A 85 0.56 11.22 23.71
N SER A 86 1.36 12.18 24.16
CA SER A 86 2.08 13.09 23.28
C SER A 86 3.58 12.96 23.44
N ALA A 87 4.32 12.99 22.34
CA ALA A 87 5.76 13.07 22.35
C ALA A 87 6.24 14.13 21.36
N GLN A 88 7.11 15.02 21.81
CA GLN A 88 7.72 16.05 20.98
C GLN A 88 9.25 15.90 21.00
N GLY A 89 9.88 15.83 19.82
CA GLY A 89 11.35 15.81 19.71
C GLY A 89 12.02 14.57 20.35
N VAL A 90 11.27 13.50 20.58
CA VAL A 90 11.78 12.29 21.26
C VAL A 90 12.38 11.33 20.25
N SER A 91 13.54 10.74 20.59
CA SER A 91 14.09 9.61 19.85
C SER A 91 13.55 8.28 20.41
N ILE A 92 12.74 7.56 19.63
CA ILE A 92 12.15 6.26 20.00
C ILE A 92 12.82 5.17 19.17
N LEU A 93 13.62 4.33 19.82
CA LEU A 93 14.53 3.41 19.14
C LEU A 93 14.33 1.99 19.63
N ASN A 94 14.25 1.05 18.69
CA ASN A 94 14.11 -0.40 18.95
C ASN A 94 13.00 -0.70 19.97
N THR A 95 11.85 -0.06 19.80
CA THR A 95 10.71 -0.20 20.71
C THR A 95 9.72 -1.21 20.14
N SER A 96 9.31 -2.18 20.96
CA SER A 96 8.33 -3.20 20.58
C SER A 96 7.04 -3.08 21.37
N CYS A 97 5.91 -3.24 20.68
CA CYS A 97 4.57 -3.24 21.25
C CYS A 97 3.86 -4.52 20.79
N ILE A 98 3.40 -5.31 21.74
CA ILE A 98 2.65 -6.54 21.49
C ILE A 98 1.33 -6.45 22.25
N GLU A 99 0.21 -6.56 21.55
CA GLU A 99 -1.13 -6.48 22.15
C GLU A 99 -1.34 -5.17 22.94
N VAL A 100 -0.87 -4.06 22.37
CA VAL A 100 -1.00 -2.73 22.98
C VAL A 100 -2.17 -1.99 22.35
N GLN A 101 -2.97 -1.34 23.18
CA GLN A 101 -4.06 -0.46 22.74
C GLN A 101 -3.61 1.00 22.81
N TRP A 102 -3.64 1.69 21.69
CA TRP A 102 -3.35 3.12 21.58
C TRP A 102 -4.62 3.86 21.17
N GLN A 103 -5.01 4.83 21.99
CA GLN A 103 -6.10 5.74 21.75
C GLN A 103 -5.58 7.17 21.88
N GLY A 104 -5.47 7.90 20.77
CA GLY A 104 -4.92 9.27 20.76
C GLY A 104 -3.41 9.27 21.04
N CYS A 105 -2.62 9.13 19.97
CA CYS A 105 -1.15 9.17 20.04
C CYS A 105 -0.64 10.30 19.14
N TYR A 106 -0.04 11.34 19.74
CA TYR A 106 0.35 12.55 19.05
C TYR A 106 1.87 12.71 19.08
N LEU A 107 2.53 12.37 17.98
CA LEU A 107 3.99 12.45 17.88
C LEU A 107 4.37 13.59 16.94
N THR A 108 5.31 14.43 17.37
CA THR A 108 5.77 15.58 16.57
C THR A 108 7.28 15.75 16.63
N GLY A 109 7.95 15.87 15.48
CA GLY A 109 9.39 16.11 15.43
C GLY A 109 10.23 14.94 15.96
N CYS A 110 9.67 13.74 16.04
CA CYS A 110 10.32 12.57 16.61
C CYS A 110 11.16 11.82 15.56
N LEU A 111 12.26 11.21 16.02
CA LEU A 111 12.98 10.18 15.28
C LEU A 111 12.54 8.82 15.81
N ILE A 112 11.98 7.99 14.94
CA ILE A 112 11.51 6.66 15.27
C ILE A 112 12.26 5.65 14.41
N GLU A 113 12.99 4.75 15.06
CA GLU A 113 13.68 3.65 14.37
C GLU A 113 13.29 2.30 14.94
N ARG A 114 12.96 1.36 14.05
CA ARG A 114 12.59 -0.03 14.41
C ARG A 114 11.46 -0.07 15.44
N TRP A 115 10.38 0.64 15.15
CA TRP A 115 9.14 0.50 15.90
C TRP A 115 8.42 -0.75 15.42
N LEU A 116 8.14 -1.68 16.34
CA LEU A 116 7.43 -2.91 16.05
C LEU A 116 6.06 -2.88 16.71
N LEU A 117 5.00 -3.05 15.92
CA LEU A 117 3.63 -3.24 16.38
C LEU A 117 3.16 -4.63 15.96
N THR A 118 2.75 -5.46 16.92
CA THR A 118 2.18 -6.78 16.65
C THR A 118 0.89 -6.95 17.42
N SER A 119 -0.20 -7.26 16.71
CA SER A 119 -1.54 -7.47 17.29
C SER A 119 -1.98 -6.29 18.17
N CYS A 120 -1.60 -5.07 17.81
CA CYS A 120 -1.94 -3.85 18.53
C CYS A 120 -3.25 -3.25 18.00
N GLN A 121 -3.70 -2.16 18.59
CA GLN A 121 -4.72 -1.27 18.03
C GLN A 121 -4.17 0.15 18.06
N LEU A 122 -4.32 0.91 16.98
CA LEU A 122 -3.83 2.28 16.89
C LEU A 122 -4.89 3.21 16.31
N ASP A 123 -5.64 3.85 17.19
CA ASP A 123 -6.73 4.75 16.81
C ASP A 123 -6.40 6.21 17.11
N ASP A 124 -6.80 7.07 16.18
CA ASP A 124 -6.66 8.52 16.26
C ASP A 124 -5.21 8.97 16.47
N ALA A 125 -4.27 8.29 15.82
CA ALA A 125 -2.85 8.62 15.88
C ALA A 125 -2.49 9.73 14.89
N GLN A 126 -1.70 10.70 15.34
CA GLN A 126 -1.19 11.81 14.54
C GLN A 126 0.32 11.83 14.60
N LEU A 127 0.94 11.64 13.43
CA LEU A 127 2.38 11.59 13.23
C LEU A 127 2.78 12.78 12.35
N GLN A 128 3.32 13.83 12.96
CA GLN A 128 3.70 15.05 12.25
C GLN A 128 5.20 15.28 12.30
N ASP A 129 5.83 15.66 11.18
CA ASP A 129 7.27 15.96 11.14
C ASP A 129 8.11 14.79 11.71
N ILE A 130 7.76 13.56 11.32
CA ILE A 130 8.41 12.35 11.83
C ILE A 130 9.42 11.84 10.82
N GLN A 131 10.59 11.45 11.32
CA GLN A 131 11.50 10.54 10.61
C GLN A 131 11.26 9.12 11.12
N LEU A 132 10.72 8.26 10.28
CA LEU A 132 10.25 6.94 10.67
C LEU A 132 10.89 5.85 9.81
N ASN A 133 11.84 5.12 10.40
CA ASN A 133 12.64 4.12 9.70
C ASN A 133 12.34 2.72 10.24
N TYR A 134 12.18 1.76 9.34
CA TYR A 134 11.97 0.34 9.69
C TYR A 134 10.73 0.11 10.57
N TRP A 135 9.61 0.74 10.23
CA TRP A 135 8.35 0.49 10.93
C TRP A 135 7.76 -0.83 10.49
N THR A 136 7.65 -1.77 11.42
CA THR A 136 7.07 -3.08 11.19
C THR A 136 5.74 -3.16 11.91
N VAL A 137 4.68 -3.45 11.16
CA VAL A 137 3.33 -3.53 11.68
C VAL A 137 2.69 -4.83 11.23
N GLN A 138 2.19 -5.59 12.18
CA GLN A 138 1.55 -6.87 11.91
C GLN A 138 0.21 -6.98 12.65
N ASP A 139 -0.83 -7.42 11.95
CA ASP A 139 -2.16 -7.75 12.49
C ASP A 139 -2.73 -6.64 13.39
N THR A 140 -2.46 -5.38 13.03
CA THR A 140 -2.78 -4.21 13.84
C THR A 140 -3.84 -3.36 13.14
N PRO A 141 -5.11 -3.38 13.57
CA PRO A 141 -6.11 -2.43 13.11
C PRO A 141 -5.74 -0.98 13.48
N MET A 142 -6.03 -0.07 12.56
CA MET A 142 -5.82 1.36 12.71
C MET A 142 -6.98 2.16 12.13
N THR A 143 -7.46 3.15 12.88
CA THR A 143 -8.46 4.10 12.40
C THR A 143 -7.97 5.53 12.57
N HIS A 144 -8.27 6.39 11.60
CA HIS A 144 -7.90 7.81 11.61
C HIS A 144 -6.41 8.12 11.80
N LEU A 145 -5.52 7.20 11.41
CA LEU A 145 -4.08 7.48 11.38
C LEU A 145 -3.82 8.64 10.41
N THR A 146 -3.25 9.73 10.92
CA THR A 146 -2.77 10.84 10.11
C THR A 146 -1.26 10.89 10.15
N MET A 147 -0.61 10.84 8.99
CA MET A 147 0.82 11.10 8.85
C MET A 147 1.02 12.33 7.96
N SER A 148 1.77 13.31 8.45
CA SER A 148 1.94 14.59 7.78
C SER A 148 3.34 15.15 7.85
N ASP A 149 3.78 15.74 6.74
CA ASP A 149 5.08 16.42 6.66
C ASP A 149 6.23 15.51 7.13
N SER A 150 6.11 14.22 6.86
CA SER A 150 6.94 13.16 7.46
C SER A 150 7.66 12.35 6.39
N LYS A 151 8.71 11.64 6.81
CA LYS A 151 9.44 10.69 5.98
C LYS A 151 9.35 9.30 6.57
N MET A 152 8.77 8.37 5.82
CA MET A 152 8.70 6.95 6.17
C MET A 152 9.57 6.14 5.21
N GLN A 153 10.49 5.36 5.77
CA GLN A 153 11.43 4.56 5.00
C GLN A 153 11.48 3.10 5.50
N ASP A 154 11.53 2.17 4.56
CA ASP A 154 11.70 0.73 4.82
C ASP A 154 10.62 0.15 5.74
N SER A 155 9.36 0.57 5.55
CA SER A 155 8.24 0.10 6.36
C SER A 155 7.62 -1.19 5.80
N SER A 156 7.29 -2.13 6.68
CA SER A 156 6.66 -3.41 6.34
C SER A 156 5.37 -3.61 7.12
N TRP A 157 4.29 -3.86 6.40
CA TRP A 157 2.95 -4.01 6.95
C TRP A 157 2.34 -5.32 6.48
N HIS A 158 1.80 -6.10 7.42
CA HIS A 158 1.15 -7.37 7.11
C HIS A 158 -0.15 -7.56 7.88
N GLY A 159 -1.21 -8.02 7.21
CA GLY A 159 -2.48 -8.37 7.87
C GLY A 159 -3.19 -7.20 8.55
N CYS A 160 -2.80 -5.96 8.24
CA CYS A 160 -3.33 -4.77 8.92
C CYS A 160 -4.65 -4.33 8.28
N THR A 161 -5.56 -3.80 9.09
CA THR A 161 -6.77 -3.11 8.60
C THR A 161 -6.62 -1.63 8.91
N ILE A 162 -6.56 -0.80 7.87
CA ILE A 162 -6.32 0.63 7.95
C ILE A 162 -7.55 1.34 7.40
N GLN A 163 -8.22 2.13 8.23
CA GLN A 163 -9.45 2.80 7.84
C GLN A 163 -9.32 4.31 8.05
N GLN A 164 -9.79 5.08 7.07
CA GLN A 164 -9.91 6.53 7.18
C GLN A 164 -8.57 7.21 7.52
N SER A 165 -7.46 6.63 7.05
CA SER A 165 -6.13 7.18 7.25
C SER A 165 -5.82 8.28 6.22
N VAL A 166 -5.07 9.27 6.64
CA VAL A 166 -4.66 10.40 5.80
C VAL A 166 -3.15 10.52 5.79
N TRP A 167 -2.56 10.42 4.60
CA TRP A 167 -1.13 10.55 4.37
C TRP A 167 -0.93 11.82 3.55
N LYS A 168 -0.31 12.85 4.14
CA LYS A 168 -0.18 14.17 3.50
C LYS A 168 1.25 14.69 3.50
N ASN A 169 1.67 15.34 2.41
CA ASN A 169 2.96 16.03 2.29
C ASN A 169 4.15 15.19 2.75
N SER A 170 4.12 13.89 2.51
CA SER A 170 5.06 12.95 3.11
C SER A 170 5.81 12.16 2.05
N GLU A 171 7.00 11.69 2.41
CA GLU A 171 7.83 10.86 1.55
C GLU A 171 7.72 9.40 1.99
N LEU A 172 7.30 8.52 1.07
CA LEU A 172 7.15 7.09 1.27
C LEU A 172 8.20 6.34 0.45
N ILE A 173 9.19 5.76 1.13
CA ILE A 173 10.31 5.08 0.50
C ILE A 173 10.30 3.60 0.86
N ARG A 174 10.15 2.73 -0.15
CA ARG A 174 10.17 1.27 0.02
C ARG A 174 9.14 0.81 1.05
N GLN A 175 7.93 1.33 0.91
CA GLN A 175 6.78 0.86 1.70
C GLN A 175 6.30 -0.46 1.12
N VAL A 176 6.13 -1.47 1.99
CA VAL A 176 5.52 -2.74 1.63
C VAL A 176 4.30 -3.01 2.50
N MET A 177 3.14 -3.13 1.86
CA MET A 177 1.91 -3.63 2.45
C MET A 177 1.51 -4.95 1.79
N GLY A 178 1.39 -6.00 2.58
CA GLY A 178 1.03 -7.34 2.12
C GLY A 178 -0.18 -7.88 2.88
N SER A 179 -1.22 -8.33 2.17
CA SER A 179 -2.43 -8.88 2.79
C SER A 179 -3.14 -7.90 3.74
N CYS A 180 -3.02 -6.59 3.47
CA CYS A 180 -3.67 -5.54 4.25
C CYS A 180 -5.04 -5.18 3.66
N VAL A 181 -5.91 -4.61 4.49
CA VAL A 181 -7.17 -3.99 4.10
C VAL A 181 -7.05 -2.49 4.30
N LEU A 182 -7.28 -1.70 3.25
CA LEU A 182 -7.31 -0.25 3.28
C LEU A 182 -8.71 0.22 2.88
N LYS A 183 -9.35 1.03 3.73
CA LYS A 183 -10.68 1.60 3.46
C LYS A 183 -10.68 3.10 3.64
N GLU A 184 -11.23 3.83 2.67
CA GLU A 184 -11.42 5.28 2.75
C GLU A 184 -10.12 6.05 3.08
N CYS A 185 -8.98 5.52 2.62
CA CYS A 185 -7.67 6.11 2.89
C CYS A 185 -7.33 7.17 1.84
N GLN A 186 -6.63 8.23 2.23
CA GLN A 186 -6.31 9.35 1.36
C GLN A 186 -4.80 9.60 1.30
N TYR A 187 -4.27 9.69 0.08
CA TYR A 187 -2.89 10.07 -0.19
C TYR A 187 -2.88 11.45 -0.86
N GLN A 188 -2.18 12.41 -0.26
CA GLN A 188 -2.19 13.81 -0.68
C GLN A 188 -0.77 14.35 -0.75
N ALA A 189 -0.36 14.81 -1.93
CA ALA A 189 0.98 15.37 -2.16
C ALA A 189 2.10 14.45 -1.62
N ILE A 190 2.00 13.16 -1.90
CA ILE A 190 3.00 12.17 -1.51
C ILE A 190 4.14 12.18 -2.52
N GLN A 191 5.35 12.04 -2.01
CA GLN A 191 6.50 11.63 -2.81
C GLN A 191 6.73 10.15 -2.56
N SER A 192 6.86 9.37 -3.63
CA SER A 192 7.13 7.95 -3.53
C SER A 192 8.28 7.53 -4.44
N ASP A 193 8.98 6.50 -3.98
CA ASP A 193 9.91 5.71 -4.80
C ASP A 193 9.25 4.36 -5.10
N THR A 194 9.54 3.34 -4.28
CA THR A 194 8.87 2.04 -4.39
C THR A 194 7.77 1.92 -3.35
N VAL A 195 6.53 1.69 -3.79
CA VAL A 195 5.38 1.42 -2.92
C VAL A 195 4.64 0.17 -3.38
N VAL A 196 4.34 -0.72 -2.43
CA VAL A 196 3.74 -2.04 -2.68
C VAL A 196 2.48 -2.21 -1.85
N TRP A 197 1.39 -2.61 -2.51
CA TRP A 197 0.15 -3.12 -1.96
C TRP A 197 -0.17 -4.45 -2.62
N SER A 198 0.50 -5.53 -2.19
CA SER A 198 0.36 -6.86 -2.79
C SER A 198 -0.64 -7.70 -2.01
N GLN A 199 -1.56 -8.37 -2.71
CA GLN A 199 -2.63 -9.19 -2.09
C GLN A 199 -3.48 -8.39 -1.10
N CYS A 200 -3.62 -7.08 -1.30
CA CYS A 200 -4.37 -6.19 -0.44
C CYS A 200 -5.82 -6.05 -0.91
N GLN A 201 -6.70 -5.59 -0.01
CA GLN A 201 -8.04 -5.13 -0.34
C GLN A 201 -8.08 -3.62 -0.16
N LEU A 202 -8.34 -2.87 -1.22
CA LEU A 202 -8.41 -1.43 -1.22
C LEU A 202 -9.83 -1.00 -1.61
N GLU A 203 -10.50 -0.28 -0.73
CA GLU A 203 -11.86 0.20 -0.92
C GLU A 203 -11.89 1.71 -0.76
N GLN A 204 -12.31 2.42 -1.80
CA GLN A 204 -12.42 3.89 -1.80
C GLN A 204 -11.12 4.60 -1.37
N VAL A 205 -9.98 4.06 -1.80
CA VAL A 205 -8.68 4.70 -1.57
C VAL A 205 -8.44 5.77 -2.64
N ASP A 206 -8.04 6.96 -2.19
CA ASP A 206 -7.75 8.10 -3.06
C ASP A 206 -6.24 8.22 -3.33
N PHE A 207 -5.88 7.95 -4.57
CA PHE A 207 -4.54 8.06 -5.15
C PHE A 207 -4.46 9.11 -6.26
N ARG A 208 -5.44 10.02 -6.36
CA ARG A 208 -5.47 11.03 -7.43
C ARG A 208 -4.23 11.92 -7.37
N HIS A 209 -3.70 12.23 -8.55
CA HIS A 209 -2.49 13.05 -8.72
C HIS A 209 -1.21 12.49 -8.09
N GLN A 210 -1.18 11.24 -7.60
CA GLN A 210 -0.03 10.71 -6.89
C GLN A 210 1.05 10.15 -7.84
N PRO A 211 2.36 10.29 -7.51
CA PRO A 211 3.47 9.71 -8.25
C PRO A 211 3.72 8.26 -7.82
N LEU A 212 3.02 7.33 -8.45
CA LEU A 212 3.02 5.90 -8.14
C LEU A 212 3.71 5.07 -9.23
N GLU A 213 4.75 5.61 -9.85
CA GLU A 213 5.57 4.89 -10.81
C GLU A 213 6.15 3.62 -10.20
N ASN A 214 6.18 2.53 -10.95
CA ASN A 214 6.67 1.23 -10.49
C ASN A 214 5.94 0.66 -9.26
N SER A 215 4.76 1.19 -8.90
CA SER A 215 3.98 0.67 -7.78
C SER A 215 3.45 -0.75 -8.07
N ASN A 216 3.17 -1.49 -7.00
CA ASN A 216 2.77 -2.89 -7.12
C ASN A 216 1.43 -3.15 -6.42
N PHE A 217 0.43 -3.52 -7.21
CA PHE A 217 -0.93 -3.92 -6.82
C PHE A 217 -1.22 -5.40 -7.16
N HIS A 218 -0.19 -6.22 -7.31
CA HIS A 218 -0.32 -7.63 -7.70
C HIS A 218 -1.29 -8.39 -6.79
N LYS A 219 -2.24 -9.12 -7.40
CA LYS A 219 -3.27 -9.91 -6.71
C LYS A 219 -4.14 -9.13 -5.72
N SER A 220 -4.15 -7.80 -5.81
CA SER A 220 -4.98 -6.97 -4.95
C SER A 220 -6.39 -6.83 -5.52
N THR A 221 -7.35 -6.61 -4.62
CA THR A 221 -8.72 -6.22 -4.96
C THR A 221 -8.87 -4.73 -4.72
N LEU A 222 -9.27 -3.98 -5.74
CA LEU A 222 -9.48 -2.53 -5.69
C LEU A 222 -10.93 -2.22 -6.06
N THR A 223 -11.67 -1.63 -5.14
CA THR A 223 -13.07 -1.25 -5.36
C THR A 223 -13.21 0.25 -5.19
N GLN A 224 -13.74 0.93 -6.21
CA GLN A 224 -14.01 2.38 -6.19
C GLN A 224 -12.79 3.25 -5.80
N CYS A 225 -11.58 2.82 -6.16
CA CYS A 225 -10.37 3.60 -5.92
C CYS A 225 -10.18 4.70 -6.97
N GLY A 226 -9.66 5.86 -6.55
CA GLY A 226 -9.41 7.00 -7.42
C GLY A 226 -7.95 7.10 -7.83
N PHE A 227 -7.67 7.06 -9.13
CA PHE A 227 -6.35 7.17 -9.75
C PHE A 227 -6.30 8.27 -10.82
N SER A 228 -7.31 9.15 -10.89
CA SER A 228 -7.32 10.21 -11.90
C SER A 228 -6.08 11.09 -11.79
N ASP A 229 -5.48 11.37 -12.96
CA ASP A 229 -4.21 12.10 -13.11
C ASP A 229 -3.01 11.50 -12.34
N ALA A 230 -3.10 10.26 -11.83
CA ALA A 230 -1.98 9.61 -11.16
C ALA A 230 -0.90 9.20 -12.18
N ASN A 231 0.36 9.25 -11.76
CA ASN A 231 1.44 8.60 -12.51
C ASN A 231 1.58 7.15 -12.05
N LEU A 232 1.27 6.21 -12.92
CA LEU A 232 1.31 4.77 -12.71
C LEU A 232 2.17 4.08 -13.77
N ALA A 233 3.16 4.81 -14.32
CA ALA A 233 4.08 4.26 -15.30
C ALA A 233 4.76 3.00 -14.74
N ALA A 234 4.75 1.91 -15.52
CA ALA A 234 5.26 0.60 -15.14
C ALA A 234 4.64 -0.02 -13.85
N ALA A 235 3.48 0.45 -13.40
CA ALA A 235 2.77 -0.14 -12.26
C ALA A 235 2.32 -1.59 -12.57
N LEU A 236 2.31 -2.44 -11.54
CA LEU A 236 1.96 -3.86 -11.63
C LEU A 236 0.56 -4.11 -11.06
N PHE A 237 -0.38 -4.43 -11.92
CA PHE A 237 -1.75 -4.86 -11.59
C PHE A 237 -2.02 -6.31 -12.02
N SER A 238 -0.98 -7.10 -12.29
CA SER A 238 -1.14 -8.49 -12.74
C SER A 238 -1.95 -9.31 -11.73
N GLU A 239 -2.93 -10.07 -12.23
CA GLU A 239 -3.89 -10.86 -11.43
C GLU A 239 -4.73 -10.04 -10.42
N ALA A 240 -4.75 -8.71 -10.54
CA ALA A 240 -5.59 -7.86 -9.68
C ALA A 240 -7.05 -7.88 -10.12
N THR A 241 -7.96 -7.60 -9.19
CA THR A 241 -9.39 -7.37 -9.45
C THR A 241 -9.71 -5.91 -9.17
N LEU A 242 -10.23 -5.19 -10.16
CA LEU A 242 -10.58 -3.78 -10.09
C LEU A 242 -12.05 -3.59 -10.48
N GLU A 243 -12.83 -2.96 -9.62
CA GLU A 243 -14.23 -2.66 -9.86
C GLU A 243 -14.52 -1.18 -9.60
N GLY A 244 -15.08 -0.49 -10.58
CA GLY A 244 -15.49 0.92 -10.43
C GLY A 244 -14.34 1.90 -10.16
N CYS A 245 -13.10 1.56 -10.51
CA CYS A 245 -11.94 2.42 -10.30
C CYS A 245 -11.86 3.53 -11.38
N ASP A 246 -11.38 4.71 -10.98
CA ASP A 246 -11.23 5.86 -11.89
C ASP A 246 -9.76 6.10 -12.25
N PHE A 247 -9.38 5.80 -13.49
CA PHE A 247 -8.07 6.05 -14.09
C PHE A 247 -8.12 7.19 -15.13
N ASN A 248 -9.12 8.08 -15.08
CA ASN A 248 -9.22 9.18 -16.04
C ASN A 248 -7.92 10.01 -16.09
N MET A 249 -7.37 10.22 -17.29
CA MET A 249 -6.10 10.93 -17.52
C MET A 249 -4.86 10.32 -16.81
N ALA A 250 -4.95 9.11 -16.26
CA ALA A 250 -3.81 8.47 -15.61
C ALA A 250 -2.69 8.13 -16.61
N GLN A 251 -1.44 8.22 -16.15
CA GLN A 251 -0.27 7.83 -16.93
C GLN A 251 0.06 6.37 -16.62
N LEU A 252 -0.22 5.47 -17.55
CA LEU A 252 -0.12 4.01 -17.38
C LEU A 252 0.85 3.38 -18.39
N ALA A 253 1.81 4.17 -18.89
CA ALA A 253 2.77 3.69 -19.87
C ALA A 253 3.54 2.48 -19.31
N ALA A 254 3.61 1.40 -20.08
CA ALA A 254 4.22 0.12 -19.69
C ALA A 254 3.62 -0.56 -18.45
N ALA A 255 2.45 -0.14 -17.95
CA ALA A 255 1.77 -0.81 -16.85
C ALA A 255 1.36 -2.26 -17.22
N GLN A 256 1.31 -3.15 -16.23
CA GLN A 256 1.03 -4.56 -16.41
C GLN A 256 -0.31 -4.95 -15.78
N PHE A 257 -1.28 -5.33 -16.61
CA PHE A 257 -2.61 -5.82 -16.24
C PHE A 257 -2.81 -7.29 -16.66
N VAL A 258 -1.73 -8.08 -16.69
CA VAL A 258 -1.80 -9.48 -17.17
C VAL A 258 -2.74 -10.27 -16.27
N ASP A 259 -3.72 -10.96 -16.86
CA ASP A 259 -4.76 -11.72 -16.14
C ASP A 259 -5.60 -10.87 -15.14
N ALA A 260 -5.57 -9.54 -15.24
CA ALA A 260 -6.36 -8.69 -14.37
C ALA A 260 -7.85 -8.72 -14.75
N THR A 261 -8.73 -8.60 -13.76
CA THR A 261 -10.16 -8.38 -13.97
C THR A 261 -10.51 -6.93 -13.67
N LEU A 262 -10.89 -6.17 -14.68
CA LEU A 262 -11.32 -4.78 -14.60
C LEU A 262 -12.79 -4.70 -15.06
N ARG A 263 -13.68 -4.24 -14.17
CA ARG A 263 -15.10 -4.04 -14.47
C ARG A 263 -15.52 -2.64 -14.10
N ASP A 264 -16.32 -2.02 -14.96
CA ASP A 264 -16.89 -0.68 -14.71
C ASP A 264 -15.82 0.39 -14.40
N CYS A 265 -14.58 0.18 -14.84
CA CYS A 265 -13.49 1.13 -14.61
C CYS A 265 -13.46 2.21 -15.70
N ASN A 266 -13.10 3.43 -15.30
CA ASN A 266 -12.95 4.55 -16.22
C ASN A 266 -11.49 4.74 -16.60
N PHE A 267 -11.13 4.62 -17.87
CA PHE A 267 -9.78 4.90 -18.39
C PHE A 267 -9.76 6.08 -19.36
N ASP A 268 -10.83 6.89 -19.43
CA ASP A 268 -10.92 7.95 -20.42
C ASP A 268 -9.66 8.83 -20.43
N THR A 269 -9.13 9.14 -21.62
CA THR A 269 -7.93 9.96 -21.83
C THR A 269 -6.62 9.39 -21.22
N ALA A 270 -6.62 8.19 -20.64
CA ALA A 270 -5.42 7.59 -20.06
C ALA A 270 -4.34 7.27 -21.11
N ASP A 271 -3.08 7.26 -20.67
CA ASP A 271 -1.94 6.82 -21.49
C ASP A 271 -1.52 5.39 -21.16
N LEU A 272 -1.94 4.42 -21.98
CA LEU A 272 -1.60 3.00 -21.87
C LEU A 272 -0.54 2.58 -22.89
N GLN A 273 0.33 3.49 -23.34
CA GLN A 273 1.36 3.18 -24.31
C GLN A 273 2.26 2.02 -23.83
N ASN A 274 2.46 1.00 -24.67
CA ASN A 274 3.22 -0.21 -24.34
C ASN A 274 2.70 -1.02 -23.13
N ALA A 275 1.51 -0.72 -22.61
CA ALA A 275 0.93 -1.47 -21.50
C ALA A 275 0.60 -2.92 -21.92
N SER A 276 0.66 -3.85 -20.97
CA SER A 276 0.31 -5.26 -21.19
C SER A 276 -1.02 -5.59 -20.52
N LEU A 277 -2.08 -5.76 -21.32
CA LEU A 277 -3.42 -6.18 -20.91
C LEU A 277 -3.72 -7.62 -21.39
N LEU A 278 -2.69 -8.45 -21.54
CA LEU A 278 -2.80 -9.84 -21.98
C LEU A 278 -3.80 -10.60 -21.08
N ARG A 279 -4.83 -11.18 -21.70
CA ARG A 279 -5.92 -11.92 -21.02
C ARG A 279 -6.71 -11.11 -19.98
N ALA A 280 -6.59 -9.78 -19.98
CA ALA A 280 -7.35 -8.94 -19.07
C ALA A 280 -8.85 -8.93 -19.43
N ASN A 281 -9.70 -8.87 -18.41
CA ASN A 281 -11.12 -8.56 -18.59
C ASN A 281 -11.31 -7.05 -18.40
N LEU A 282 -11.85 -6.34 -19.39
CA LEU A 282 -12.16 -4.90 -19.36
C LEU A 282 -13.66 -4.64 -19.61
N THR A 283 -14.51 -5.61 -19.26
CA THR A 283 -15.96 -5.54 -19.52
C THR A 283 -16.57 -4.28 -18.89
N ARG A 284 -17.37 -3.54 -19.68
CA ARG A 284 -18.01 -2.28 -19.27
C ARG A 284 -17.03 -1.16 -18.86
N CYS A 285 -15.76 -1.25 -19.24
CA CYS A 285 -14.81 -0.15 -19.03
C CYS A 285 -14.98 0.98 -20.06
N HIS A 286 -14.79 2.22 -19.62
CA HIS A 286 -14.73 3.37 -20.50
C HIS A 286 -13.29 3.54 -20.99
N LEU A 287 -13.07 3.54 -22.31
CA LEU A 287 -11.74 3.67 -22.93
C LEU A 287 -11.80 4.71 -24.06
N THR A 288 -12.41 5.87 -23.81
CA THR A 288 -12.54 6.97 -24.78
C THR A 288 -11.25 7.79 -24.83
N GLN A 289 -10.76 8.12 -26.03
CA GLN A 289 -9.54 8.92 -26.24
C GLN A 289 -8.26 8.35 -25.58
N VAL A 290 -8.22 7.05 -25.34
CA VAL A 290 -7.08 6.37 -24.71
C VAL A 290 -5.94 6.17 -25.69
N ASN A 291 -4.70 6.33 -25.22
CA ASN A 291 -3.54 5.95 -25.98
C ASN A 291 -3.15 4.49 -25.72
N LEU A 292 -3.51 3.59 -26.64
CA LEU A 292 -3.15 2.16 -26.60
C LEU A 292 -2.00 1.81 -27.55
N THR A 293 -1.23 2.81 -28.00
CA THR A 293 -0.14 2.62 -28.97
C THR A 293 0.84 1.56 -28.47
N LYS A 294 1.08 0.52 -29.28
CA LYS A 294 1.93 -0.65 -28.95
C LYS A 294 1.49 -1.47 -27.72
N ALA A 295 0.29 -1.25 -27.18
CA ALA A 295 -0.22 -2.05 -26.08
C ALA A 295 -0.51 -3.50 -26.53
N ASP A 296 -0.45 -4.43 -25.58
CA ASP A 296 -0.77 -5.84 -25.79
C ASP A 296 -2.15 -6.18 -25.20
N LEU A 297 -3.16 -6.30 -26.07
CA LEU A 297 -4.55 -6.64 -25.74
C LEU A 297 -4.89 -8.06 -26.19
N ARG A 298 -3.90 -8.94 -26.41
CA ARG A 298 -4.18 -10.31 -26.84
C ARG A 298 -5.07 -11.02 -25.83
N SER A 299 -6.07 -11.73 -26.34
CA SER A 299 -7.03 -12.51 -25.54
C SER A 299 -7.78 -11.71 -24.46
N CYS A 300 -7.86 -10.38 -24.57
CA CYS A 300 -8.62 -9.57 -23.61
C CYS A 300 -10.13 -9.62 -23.91
N MET A 301 -10.96 -9.29 -22.91
CA MET A 301 -12.41 -9.11 -23.08
C MET A 301 -12.76 -7.62 -22.97
N LEU A 302 -13.40 -7.05 -23.97
CA LEU A 302 -13.83 -5.63 -24.02
C LEU A 302 -15.34 -5.51 -24.23
N SER A 303 -16.11 -6.54 -23.90
CA SER A 303 -17.57 -6.52 -24.04
C SER A 303 -18.16 -5.30 -23.35
N GLU A 304 -19.03 -4.58 -24.05
CA GLU A 304 -19.69 -3.35 -23.55
C GLU A 304 -18.73 -2.20 -23.20
N SER A 305 -17.47 -2.25 -23.65
CA SER A 305 -16.53 -1.13 -23.54
C SER A 305 -16.65 -0.16 -24.73
N SER A 306 -16.19 1.08 -24.58
CA SER A 306 -16.09 2.04 -25.69
C SER A 306 -14.63 2.36 -25.99
N LEU A 307 -14.19 2.17 -27.24
CA LEU A 307 -12.85 2.55 -27.73
C LEU A 307 -12.89 3.83 -28.59
N GLN A 308 -13.92 4.67 -28.42
CA GLN A 308 -14.12 5.84 -29.26
C GLN A 308 -12.90 6.79 -29.23
N ALA A 309 -12.42 7.20 -30.40
CA ALA A 309 -11.29 8.12 -30.58
C ALA A 309 -9.96 7.65 -29.95
N SER A 310 -9.83 6.37 -29.61
CA SER A 310 -8.60 5.81 -29.02
C SER A 310 -7.53 5.51 -30.07
N LYS A 311 -6.26 5.70 -29.69
CA LYS A 311 -5.09 5.48 -30.55
C LYS A 311 -4.65 4.03 -30.44
N LEU A 312 -4.76 3.27 -31.54
CA LEU A 312 -4.47 1.83 -31.58
C LEU A 312 -3.24 1.47 -32.44
N SER A 313 -2.37 2.44 -32.76
CA SER A 313 -1.23 2.18 -33.63
C SER A 313 -0.31 1.09 -33.05
N LYS A 314 -0.11 0.01 -33.82
CA LYS A 314 0.71 -1.17 -33.43
C LYS A 314 0.21 -1.93 -32.21
N THR A 315 -1.04 -1.73 -31.81
CA THR A 315 -1.68 -2.50 -30.73
C THR A 315 -1.89 -3.96 -31.15
N ARG A 316 -1.62 -4.91 -30.26
CA ARG A 316 -1.81 -6.34 -30.52
C ARG A 316 -3.17 -6.77 -30.00
N ILE A 317 -4.05 -7.28 -30.85
CA ILE A 317 -5.45 -7.61 -30.49
C ILE A 317 -5.85 -9.06 -30.79
N HIS A 318 -4.88 -9.95 -31.02
CA HIS A 318 -5.19 -11.33 -31.42
C HIS A 318 -5.97 -12.04 -30.31
N GLY A 319 -7.13 -12.63 -30.67
CA GLY A 319 -8.03 -13.30 -29.72
C GLY A 319 -8.80 -12.35 -28.79
N ALA A 320 -8.70 -11.03 -28.96
CA ALA A 320 -9.48 -10.07 -28.19
C ALA A 320 -10.97 -10.11 -28.57
N GLN A 321 -11.84 -10.08 -27.56
CA GLN A 321 -13.28 -9.91 -27.75
C GLN A 321 -13.61 -8.41 -27.72
N ILE A 322 -13.54 -7.76 -28.89
CA ILE A 322 -13.73 -6.32 -29.05
C ILE A 322 -15.21 -6.01 -29.34
N PRO A 323 -15.78 -4.91 -28.80
CA PRO A 323 -17.14 -4.48 -29.11
C PRO A 323 -17.27 -4.17 -30.61
N THR A 324 -18.49 -4.24 -31.15
CA THR A 324 -18.76 -3.82 -32.53
C THR A 324 -18.40 -2.34 -32.70
N LEU A 325 -17.39 -2.05 -33.49
CA LEU A 325 -16.95 -0.69 -33.75
C LEU A 325 -17.75 -0.10 -34.91
N ASP A 326 -18.30 1.11 -34.72
CA ASP A 326 -19.03 1.84 -35.77
C ASP A 326 -18.16 2.14 -37.00
N THR A 327 -16.84 2.19 -36.80
CA THR A 327 -15.85 2.25 -37.88
C THR A 327 -14.98 0.99 -37.82
N PRO A 328 -14.85 0.23 -38.92
CA PRO A 328 -13.94 -0.91 -38.96
C PRO A 328 -12.53 -0.43 -38.63
N LEU A 329 -11.87 -1.08 -37.68
CA LEU A 329 -10.45 -0.85 -37.44
C LEU A 329 -9.67 -1.21 -38.70
N GLN A 330 -9.27 -0.20 -39.48
CA GLN A 330 -8.25 -0.40 -40.50
C GLN A 330 -6.92 -0.63 -39.80
N MET A 331 -6.64 -1.90 -39.49
CA MET A 331 -5.37 -2.32 -38.93
C MET A 331 -4.73 -3.30 -39.91
N PRO A 332 -3.96 -2.81 -40.89
CA PRO A 332 -3.11 -3.70 -41.65
C PRO A 332 -2.04 -4.21 -40.70
N ASP A 333 -2.23 -5.41 -40.17
CA ASP A 333 -1.08 -6.23 -39.80
C ASP A 333 -0.60 -6.88 -41.11
N PRO A 334 0.51 -6.42 -41.71
CA PRO A 334 0.99 -6.94 -42.98
C PRO A 334 1.36 -8.42 -42.87
N LEU A 335 1.73 -8.89 -41.68
CA LEU A 335 2.11 -10.28 -41.44
C LEU A 335 0.87 -11.17 -41.33
N LEU A 336 -0.16 -10.73 -40.61
CA LEU A 336 -1.44 -11.45 -40.53
C LEU A 336 -2.18 -11.48 -41.87
N SER A 337 -2.20 -10.36 -42.61
CA SER A 337 -2.75 -10.34 -43.97
C SER A 337 -1.95 -11.24 -44.92
N GLN A 338 -0.63 -11.37 -44.75
CA GLN A 338 0.19 -12.34 -45.47
C GLN A 338 -0.10 -13.79 -45.05
N ILE A 339 -0.30 -14.05 -43.75
CA ILE A 339 -0.63 -15.37 -43.21
C ILE A 339 -2.03 -15.80 -43.68
N ASP A 340 -3.04 -14.95 -43.56
CA ASP A 340 -4.41 -15.22 -44.03
C ASP A 340 -4.44 -15.41 -45.56
N ASN A 341 -3.70 -14.61 -46.34
CA ASN A 341 -3.56 -14.82 -47.78
C ASN A 341 -2.84 -16.14 -48.11
N TRP A 342 -1.79 -16.50 -47.36
CA TRP A 342 -1.09 -17.76 -47.55
C TRP A 342 -2.01 -18.96 -47.30
N TYR A 343 -2.76 -18.96 -46.19
CA TYR A 343 -3.73 -20.02 -45.89
C TYR A 343 -4.89 -20.05 -46.88
N GLY A 344 -5.42 -18.89 -47.30
CA GLY A 344 -6.49 -18.79 -48.30
C GLY A 344 -6.11 -19.41 -49.66
N HIS A 345 -4.82 -19.38 -50.02
CA HIS A 345 -4.31 -19.99 -51.25
C HIS A 345 -3.85 -21.44 -51.09
N HIS A 346 -3.40 -21.88 -49.91
CA HIS A 346 -2.72 -23.17 -49.74
C HIS A 346 -3.49 -24.21 -48.90
N GLN A 347 -4.52 -23.83 -48.15
CA GLN A 347 -5.44 -24.75 -47.45
C GLN A 347 -6.88 -24.19 -47.42
N PRO A 348 -7.69 -24.43 -48.47
CA PRO A 348 -9.10 -24.10 -48.40
C PRO A 348 -9.78 -25.01 -47.37
N GLY A 349 -10.26 -24.43 -46.27
CA GLY A 349 -11.06 -25.15 -45.28
C GLY A 349 -12.29 -25.85 -45.89
N PRO A 350 -12.93 -26.79 -45.17
CA PRO A 350 -13.99 -27.63 -45.71
C PRO A 350 -15.16 -26.80 -46.26
N LYS A 351 -15.65 -27.18 -47.45
CA LYS A 351 -16.60 -26.43 -48.28
C LYS A 351 -18.01 -26.24 -47.70
N ASN A 352 -18.31 -26.75 -46.50
CA ASN A 352 -19.63 -26.68 -45.88
C ASN A 352 -19.53 -26.00 -44.51
N ASN A 353 -19.74 -24.68 -44.47
CA ASN A 353 -19.81 -23.91 -43.22
C ASN A 353 -21.29 -23.69 -42.85
N PRO A 354 -21.74 -23.98 -41.62
CA PRO A 354 -23.00 -23.44 -41.12
C PRO A 354 -22.89 -21.91 -41.05
N LYS A 355 -23.96 -21.21 -41.46
CA LYS A 355 -24.04 -19.76 -41.44
C LYS A 355 -24.02 -19.27 -39.99
N PHE A 356 -22.88 -18.80 -39.50
CA PHE A 356 -22.82 -18.00 -38.29
C PHE A 356 -23.15 -16.54 -38.61
N PRO A 357 -23.88 -15.84 -37.73
CA PRO A 357 -24.12 -14.41 -37.89
C PRO A 357 -22.79 -13.64 -37.92
N SER A 358 -22.75 -12.62 -38.78
CA SER A 358 -21.62 -11.76 -39.16
C SER A 358 -20.44 -11.71 -38.17
N ILE A 359 -19.30 -12.24 -38.62
CA ILE A 359 -17.98 -12.09 -38.00
C ILE A 359 -17.49 -10.64 -38.21
N PRO A 360 -17.06 -9.91 -37.16
CA PRO A 360 -16.42 -8.60 -37.34
C PRO A 360 -15.06 -8.77 -38.05
N SER A 361 -14.73 -7.84 -38.96
CA SER A 361 -13.46 -7.86 -39.70
C SER A 361 -12.27 -7.85 -38.73
N GLY A 362 -11.50 -8.94 -38.70
CA GLY A 362 -10.32 -9.10 -37.83
C GLY A 362 -10.17 -10.48 -37.15
N ALA A 363 -11.18 -11.35 -37.23
CA ALA A 363 -11.06 -12.72 -36.71
C ALA A 363 -10.37 -13.64 -37.73
N SER A 364 -9.17 -14.13 -37.41
CA SER A 364 -8.61 -15.29 -38.11
C SER A 364 -9.48 -16.52 -37.79
N ARG A 365 -9.81 -17.30 -38.82
CA ARG A 365 -10.71 -18.47 -38.76
C ARG A 365 -10.14 -19.70 -38.03
N TYR A 366 -8.94 -19.60 -37.48
CA TYR A 366 -8.21 -20.76 -36.95
C TYR A 366 -7.61 -20.46 -35.57
N VAL A 367 -8.45 -20.63 -34.55
CA VAL A 367 -8.08 -21.25 -33.26
C VAL A 367 -9.13 -22.32 -32.98
#